data_AF-A0A0F7Y2J3-F1
#
_entry.id   AF-A0A0F7Y2J3-F1
#
_cell.length_a   1.000
_cell.length_b   1.000
_cell.length_c   1.000
_cell.angle_alpha   90.00
_cell.angle_beta   90.00
_cell.angle_gamma   90.00
#
_symmetry.space_group_name_H-M   'P 1'
#
loop_
_entity.id
_entity.type
_entity.pdbx_description
1 polymer ?
#
loop_
_entity_poly.entity_id
_entity_poly.type
_entity_poly.pdbx_seq_one_letter_code
_entity_poly.pdbx_strand_id
1 'polypeptide(L)' 'MNETQLEALLAALSNQASVQTALGQSIERLASSNEQLVAYLRSREPDPDAPPYLDGSKPA' A
#
# COMPACT_ATOMS: atom_id res chain seq x y z
N MET A 1 -20.86 35.04 12.98
CA MET A 1 -20.18 33.84 13.53
C MET A 1 -19.84 34.16 14.96
N ASN A 2 -20.24 33.34 15.93
CA ASN A 2 -19.91 33.55 17.35
C ASN A 2 -18.70 32.71 17.77
N GLU A 3 -18.13 33.01 18.93
CA GLU A 3 -16.92 32.38 19.46
C GLU A 3 -17.05 30.85 19.54
N THR A 4 -18.22 30.35 19.99
CA THR A 4 -18.53 28.93 20.06
C THR A 4 -18.51 28.24 18.69
N GLN A 5 -19.02 28.90 17.65
CA GLN A 5 -18.97 28.38 16.28
C GLN A 5 -17.54 28.29 15.74
N LEU A 6 -16.68 29.26 16.10
CA LEU A 6 -15.27 29.25 15.70
C LEU A 6 -14.50 28.13 16.39
N GLU A 7 -14.70 27.92 17.69
CA GLU A 7 -14.08 26.82 18.43
C GLU A 7 -14.48 25.45 17.88
N ALA A 8 -15.77 25.26 17.59
CA ALA A 8 -16.26 24.02 17.00
C ALA A 8 -15.64 23.76 15.61
N LEU A 9 -15.48 24.80 14.80
CA LEU A 9 -14.82 24.70 13.50
C LEU A 9 -13.33 24.33 13.64
N LEU A 10 -12.61 24.97 14.56
CA LEU A 10 -11.20 24.67 14.83
C LEU A 10 -11.01 23.22 15.30
N ALA A 11 -11.89 22.74 16.19
CA ALA A 11 -11.86 21.35 16.63
C ALA A 11 -12.12 20.37 15.47
N ALA A 12 -13.11 20.67 14.62
CA ALA A 12 -13.41 19.85 13.44
C ALA A 12 -12.24 19.81 12.45
N LEU A 13 -11.59 20.94 12.18
CA LEU A 13 -10.42 21.03 11.30
C LEU A 13 -9.22 20.27 11.87
N SER A 14 -8.98 20.35 13.18
CA SER A 14 -7.93 19.59 13.86
C SER A 14 -8.16 18.08 13.75
N ASN A 15 -9.39 17.63 13.99
CA ASN A 15 -9.77 16.23 13.81
C ASN A 15 -9.60 15.78 12.36
N GLN A 16 -10.00 16.62 11.40
CA GLN A 16 -9.84 16.32 9.97
C GLN A 16 -8.36 16.17 9.59
N ALA A 17 -7.49 17.05 10.08
CA ALA A 17 -6.05 16.96 9.85
C ALA A 17 -5.47 15.65 10.42
N SER A 18 -5.85 15.28 11.64
CA SER A 18 -5.43 14.01 12.26
C SER A 18 -5.85 12.79 11.44
N VAL A 19 -7.10 12.76 10.96
CA VAL A 19 -7.61 11.68 10.10
C VAL A 19 -6.85 11.62 8.78
N GLN A 20 -6.54 12.76 8.16
CA GLN A 20 -5.75 12.80 6.93
C GLN A 20 -4.34 12.27 7.13
N THR A 21 -3.69 12.60 8.25
CA THR A 21 -2.37 12.05 8.59
C THR A 21 -2.43 10.52 8.74
N ALA A 22 -3.41 10.00 9.48
CA ALA A 22 -3.59 8.56 9.67
C ALA A 22 -3.89 7.83 8.34
N LEU A 23 -4.64 8.47 7.44
CA LEU A 23 -4.89 7.97 6.10
C LEU A 23 -3.59 7.92 5.28
N GLY A 24 -2.79 8.98 5.30
CA GLY A 24 -1.48 9.01 4.63
C GLY A 24 -0.57 7.87 5.06
N GLN A 25 -0.42 7.67 6.38
CA GLN A 25 0.35 6.56 6.95
C GLN A 25 -0.19 5.18 6.53
N SER A 26 -1.51 5.06 6.35
CA SER A 26 -2.13 3.81 5.91
C SER A 26 -1.87 3.55 4.41
N ILE A 27 -1.89 4.60 3.58
CA ILE A 27 -1.52 4.51 2.16
C ILE A 27 -0.06 4.08 2.00
N GLU A 28 0.86 4.65 2.78
CA GLU A 28 2.29 4.29 2.75
C GLU A 28 2.50 2.81 3.11
N ARG A 29 1.81 2.31 4.15
CA ARG A 29 1.87 0.89 4.52
C ARG A 29 1.32 -0.02 3.43
N LEU A 30 0.22 0.35 2.79
CA LEU A 30 -0.35 -0.41 1.67
C LEU A 30 0.60 -0.44 0.46
N ALA A 31 1.24 0.70 0.14
CA ALA A 31 2.24 0.76 -0.92
C ALA A 31 3.42 -0.19 -0.63
N SER A 32 3.98 -0.14 0.58
CA SER A 32 5.06 -1.05 0.98
C SER A 32 4.64 -2.52 0.94
N SER A 33 3.41 -2.84 1.37
CA SER A 33 2.89 -4.21 1.28
C SER A 33 2.74 -4.67 -0.17
N ASN A 34 2.29 -3.80 -1.07
CA ASN A 34 2.19 -4.13 -2.49
C ASN A 34 3.57 -4.37 -3.11
N GLU A 35 4.57 -3.56 -2.78
CA GLU A 35 5.96 -3.78 -3.23
C GLU A 35 6.48 -5.15 -2.80
N GLN A 36 6.23 -5.56 -1.55
CA GLN A 36 6.61 -6.87 -1.04
C GLN A 36 5.90 -8.01 -1.78
N LEU A 37 4.60 -7.86 -2.08
CA LEU A 37 3.85 -8.84 -2.87
C LEU A 37 4.38 -8.95 -4.29
N VAL A 38 4.67 -7.83 -4.95
CA VAL A 38 5.26 -7.82 -6.30
C VAL A 38 6.63 -8.49 -6.28
N ALA A 39 7.48 -8.20 -5.30
CA ALA A 39 8.78 -8.84 -5.17
C ALA A 39 8.66 -10.36 -4.95
N TYR A 40 7.70 -10.79 -4.14
CA TYR A 40 7.41 -12.20 -3.90
C TYR A 40 6.89 -12.92 -5.15
N LEU A 41 6.01 -12.29 -5.93
CA LEU A 41 5.52 -12.87 -7.17
C LEU A 41 6.65 -12.99 -8.19
N ARG A 42 7.47 -11.94 -8.35
CA ARG A 42 8.63 -11.96 -9.26
C ARG A 42 9.64 -13.04 -8.87
N SER A 43 9.87 -13.29 -7.58
CA SER A 43 10.79 -14.36 -7.16
C SER A 43 10.27 -15.77 -7.42
N ARG A 44 8.98 -15.91 -7.76
CA ARG A 44 8.34 -17.17 -8.14
C ARG A 44 8.12 -17.31 -9.65
N GLU A 45 8.37 -16.26 -10.43
CA GLU A 45 8.35 -16.38 -11.88
C GLU A 45 9.46 -17.33 -12.32
N PRO A 46 9.16 -18.36 -13.15
CA PRO A 46 10.18 -19.23 -13.70
C PRO A 46 11.20 -18.40 -14.48
N ASP A 47 12.48 -18.75 -14.37
CA ASP A 47 13.54 -18.10 -15.15
C ASP A 47 13.24 -18.27 -16.65
N PRO A 48 12.97 -17.17 -17.39
CA PRO A 48 12.59 -17.25 -18.80
C PRO A 48 13.75 -17.73 -19.69
N ASP A 49 14.99 -17.69 -19.20
CA ASP A 49 16.17 -18.21 -19.89
C ASP A 49 16.55 -19.63 -19.41
N ALA A 50 15.77 -20.21 -18.47
CA ALA A 50 16.00 -21.59 -18.06
C ALA A 50 15.74 -22.53 -19.25
N PRO A 51 16.65 -23.49 -19.51
CA PRO A 51 16.44 -24.51 -20.52
C PRO A 51 15.10 -25.23 -20.30
N PRO A 52 14.38 -25.66 -21.36
CA PRO A 52 13.01 -26.22 -21.28
C PRO A 52 12.82 -27.44 -20.37
N TYR A 53 13.90 -28.03 -19.88
CA TYR A 53 13.89 -29.18 -18.98
C TYR A 53 14.08 -28.80 -17.49
N LEU A 54 14.23 -27.51 -17.18
CA LEU A 54 14.39 -26.98 -15.81
C LEU A 54 13.26 -26.02 -15.39
N ASP A 55 12.34 -25.68 -16.28
CA ASP A 55 11.19 -24.79 -16.00
C ASP A 55 10.04 -25.49 -15.24
N GLY A 56 10.19 -26.78 -14.93
CA GLY A 56 9.18 -27.59 -14.24
C GLY A 56 8.05 -28.09 -15.13
N SER A 57 8.10 -27.87 -16.45
CA SER A 57 7.20 -28.53 -17.39
C SER A 57 7.56 -30.01 -17.49
N LYS A 58 6.59 -30.88 -17.19
CA LYS A 58 6.78 -32.33 -17.23
C LYS A 58 7.03 -32.75 -18.69
N PRO A 59 8.08 -33.53 -19.01
CA PRO A 59 8.24 -34.05 -20.37
C PRO A 59 7.01 -34.89 -20.73
N ALA A 60 6.52 -34.69 -21.95
CA ALA A 60 5.35 -35.37 -22.52
C ALA A 60 5.52 -36.89 -22.56
#